data_AF-A0A1Q6TR27-F1
#
_entry.id   AF-A0A1Q6TR27-F1
#
_cell.length_a   1.000
_cell.length_b   1.000
_cell.length_c   1.000
_cell.angle_alpha   90.00
_cell.angle_beta   90.00
_cell.angle_gamma   90.00
#
_symmetry.space_group_name_H-M   'P 1'
#
loop_
_entity.id
_entity.type
_entity.pdbx_description
1 polymer ?
#
loop_
_entity_poly.entity_id
_entity_poly.type
_entity_poly.pdbx_seq_one_letter_code
_entity_poly.pdbx_strand_id
1 'polypeptide(L)'
;MKWVVLSDLHMKFNNFDSSQARKKLIEELEKKKGSISFVLITGDCFLKNDGDLTEILGYLAQLANACGIEKDKVILCPGNHDIEREVKKRKSAIAKYREDGKTLPDIEVALLGHGKFKELHALAIGEEYKPFNIKCVDNFRIITVDSCLLSLDDMDYGHLNVNFPELFNLEIEDDSKINIVIMHHGVEWLQPEAGRRFQHWLVEHNVKMVFCGHNHTPGMNVLTEAIPEHGIARDGIPQFTCGCALADSYSNPVFLLAQYNEDIDSNNRNTENKNIQITLYEYQKNSNWKVSSNILRSFESGVYRESNTSGLIKNMYDIPIVYKSIYDLPEEEIVKEIENGKKLYYYGLRGKRFLRGNSKIADAAYNMKNQIELKILVSNPYNANIEKRLKQVEDFSERDELENHWKTIYENIKQLRDDFPKYHLWGIRFHNEPLYFRFIMTDEKVYFGFYTEQLSSLSAMYCYSNKSALYGSLSAFFELEWENAKPSFPRTVPDRCSFVLDRFEMKPSLVINLTSDCNMNCKYCPDGGENLARYKELCGIKQVKYLLTAYANYYKENGWAEKKACQERRIRKDCFVHKWSFTER
;
A
#
# COMPACT_ATOMS: atom_id res chain seq x y z
N MET A 1 9.21 -15.41 -29.86
CA MET A 1 7.87 -15.98 -30.15
C MET A 1 6.80 -14.88 -30.05
N LYS A 2 5.70 -14.91 -30.82
CA LYS A 2 4.59 -13.94 -30.69
C LYS A 2 3.25 -14.64 -30.62
N TRP A 3 2.28 -14.05 -29.93
CA TRP A 3 0.90 -14.51 -29.90
C TRP A 3 -0.08 -13.34 -29.87
N VAL A 4 -1.31 -13.60 -30.29
CA VAL A 4 -2.41 -12.62 -30.31
C VAL A 4 -3.38 -12.95 -29.19
N VAL A 5 -3.94 -11.93 -28.55
CA VAL A 5 -5.05 -12.07 -27.60
C VAL A 5 -6.23 -11.24 -28.05
N LEU A 6 -7.39 -11.87 -28.11
CA LEU A 6 -8.68 -11.29 -28.46
C LEU A 6 -9.70 -11.60 -27.37
N SER A 7 -10.73 -10.77 -27.27
CA SER A 7 -11.85 -10.97 -26.34
C SER A 7 -13.13 -10.38 -26.90
N ASP A 8 -14.28 -10.83 -26.37
CA ASP A 8 -15.59 -10.24 -26.59
C ASP A 8 -15.89 -10.08 -28.08
N LEU A 9 -15.82 -11.20 -28.81
CA LEU A 9 -16.00 -11.23 -30.26
C LEU A 9 -17.42 -10.84 -30.66
N HIS A 10 -18.41 -11.34 -29.90
CA HIS A 10 -19.84 -11.14 -30.10
C HIS A 10 -20.24 -11.22 -31.56
N MET A 11 -20.01 -12.38 -32.20
CA MET A 11 -20.04 -12.48 -33.66
C MET A 11 -21.37 -12.05 -34.30
N LYS A 12 -22.50 -12.23 -33.59
CA LYS A 12 -23.83 -11.76 -33.99
C LYS A 12 -23.96 -10.22 -34.05
N PHE A 13 -23.19 -9.49 -33.26
CA PHE A 13 -23.21 -8.04 -33.27
C PHE A 13 -22.67 -7.53 -34.62
N ASN A 14 -23.54 -6.90 -35.39
CA ASN A 14 -23.24 -6.47 -36.75
C ASN A 14 -23.60 -4.99 -36.92
N ASN A 15 -22.59 -4.14 -36.85
CA ASN A 15 -22.63 -2.78 -37.35
C ASN A 15 -21.48 -2.58 -38.35
N PHE A 16 -21.51 -1.48 -39.10
CA PHE A 16 -20.51 -1.21 -40.14
C PHE A 16 -19.09 -1.22 -39.57
N ASP A 17 -18.87 -0.55 -38.44
CA ASP A 17 -17.53 -0.38 -37.86
C ASP A 17 -16.95 -1.69 -37.32
N SER A 18 -17.73 -2.51 -36.60
CA SER A 18 -17.28 -3.82 -36.08
C SER A 18 -17.00 -4.79 -37.22
N SER A 19 -17.84 -4.81 -38.25
CA SER A 19 -17.63 -5.66 -39.43
C SER A 19 -16.37 -5.25 -40.20
N GLN A 20 -16.11 -3.95 -40.35
CA GLN A 20 -14.86 -3.46 -40.94
C GLN A 20 -13.66 -3.78 -40.05
N ALA A 21 -13.76 -3.59 -38.73
CA ALA A 21 -12.69 -3.88 -37.79
C ALA A 21 -12.25 -5.35 -37.85
N ARG A 22 -13.21 -6.29 -37.83
CA ARG A 22 -12.94 -7.73 -37.95
C ARG A 22 -12.27 -8.08 -39.27
N LYS A 23 -12.74 -7.54 -40.40
CA LYS A 23 -12.11 -7.74 -41.71
C LYS A 23 -10.68 -7.18 -41.74
N LYS A 24 -10.50 -5.96 -41.26
CA LYS A 24 -9.19 -5.29 -41.21
C LYS A 24 -8.23 -5.96 -40.24
N LEU A 25 -8.74 -6.64 -39.21
CA LEU A 25 -7.92 -7.43 -38.30
C LEU A 25 -7.29 -8.61 -39.03
N ILE A 26 -8.06 -9.33 -39.85
CA ILE A 26 -7.53 -10.41 -40.70
C ILE A 26 -6.40 -9.87 -41.60
N GLU A 27 -6.64 -8.76 -42.31
CA GLU A 27 -5.60 -8.12 -43.15
C GLU A 27 -4.36 -7.70 -42.35
N GLU A 28 -4.50 -7.26 -41.10
CA GLU A 28 -3.38 -6.85 -40.25
C GLU A 28 -2.58 -8.04 -39.71
N LEU A 29 -3.25 -9.17 -39.43
CA LEU A 29 -2.62 -10.41 -39.00
C LEU A 29 -1.91 -11.12 -40.15
N GLU A 30 -2.44 -11.05 -41.38
CA GLU A 30 -1.78 -11.56 -42.59
C GLU A 30 -0.41 -10.92 -42.83
N LYS A 31 -0.25 -9.62 -42.51
CA LYS A 31 1.06 -8.94 -42.58
C LYS A 31 2.10 -9.52 -41.60
N LYS A 32 1.65 -10.27 -40.59
CA LYS A 32 2.46 -10.89 -39.53
C LYS A 32 2.48 -12.42 -39.65
N LYS A 33 1.96 -12.97 -40.76
CA LYS A 33 1.86 -14.41 -41.00
C LYS A 33 3.21 -15.10 -40.83
N GLY A 34 3.21 -16.23 -40.13
CA GLY A 34 4.41 -17.01 -39.81
C GLY A 34 5.23 -16.48 -38.63
N SER A 35 4.95 -15.28 -38.11
CA SER A 35 5.60 -14.76 -36.90
C SER A 35 4.79 -14.98 -35.62
N ILE A 36 3.51 -15.33 -35.76
CA ILE A 36 2.57 -15.62 -34.68
C ILE A 36 2.51 -17.13 -34.47
N SER A 37 2.66 -17.59 -33.23
CA SER A 37 2.69 -19.01 -32.87
C SER A 37 1.34 -19.55 -32.43
N PHE A 38 0.50 -18.73 -31.80
CA PHE A 38 -0.85 -19.09 -31.38
C PHE A 38 -1.73 -17.85 -31.18
N VAL A 39 -3.04 -18.07 -31.05
CA VAL A 39 -4.05 -17.05 -30.75
C VAL A 39 -4.80 -17.46 -29.49
N LEU A 40 -5.01 -16.52 -28.57
CA LEU A 40 -5.81 -16.68 -27.36
C LEU A 40 -7.12 -15.89 -27.50
N ILE A 41 -8.24 -16.51 -27.14
CA ILE A 41 -9.56 -15.87 -27.16
C ILE A 41 -10.21 -16.03 -25.78
N THR A 42 -10.37 -14.93 -25.05
CA THR A 42 -10.88 -14.93 -23.67
C THR A 42 -12.41 -14.95 -23.58
N GLY A 43 -13.10 -15.53 -24.58
CA GLY A 43 -14.55 -15.76 -24.55
C GLY A 43 -15.42 -14.71 -25.23
N ASP A 44 -16.72 -14.83 -24.98
CA ASP A 44 -17.81 -14.03 -25.56
C ASP A 44 -17.82 -14.09 -27.09
N CYS A 45 -17.77 -15.32 -27.61
CA CYS A 45 -17.93 -15.62 -29.03
C CYS A 45 -19.36 -15.35 -29.50
N PHE A 46 -20.33 -15.74 -28.68
CA PHE A 46 -21.75 -15.50 -28.86
C PHE A 46 -22.17 -14.14 -28.28
N LEU A 47 -23.40 -13.70 -28.58
CA LEU A 47 -24.04 -12.56 -27.95
C LEU A 47 -25.29 -13.03 -27.20
N LYS A 48 -25.17 -13.22 -25.89
CA LYS A 48 -26.25 -13.68 -24.99
C LYS A 48 -26.78 -15.06 -25.40
N ASN A 49 -25.85 -16.00 -25.57
CA ASN A 49 -26.06 -17.38 -26.03
C ASN A 49 -26.69 -17.45 -27.44
N ASP A 50 -26.54 -16.40 -28.24
CA ASP A 50 -27.09 -16.28 -29.59
C ASP A 50 -25.99 -15.93 -30.61
N GLY A 51 -26.13 -16.44 -31.83
CA GLY A 51 -25.12 -16.35 -32.88
C GLY A 51 -25.03 -17.62 -33.72
N ASP A 52 -24.52 -17.47 -34.95
CA ASP A 52 -24.31 -18.58 -35.88
C ASP A 52 -22.96 -19.25 -35.62
N LEU A 53 -23.03 -20.51 -35.22
CA LEU A 53 -21.86 -21.35 -34.95
C LEU A 53 -20.93 -21.46 -36.17
N THR A 54 -21.49 -21.53 -37.38
CA THR A 54 -20.73 -21.63 -38.64
C THR A 54 -19.96 -20.36 -38.91
N GLU A 55 -20.56 -19.19 -38.65
CA GLU A 55 -19.88 -17.90 -38.80
C GLU A 55 -18.73 -17.75 -37.80
N ILE A 56 -18.96 -18.15 -36.53
CA ILE A 56 -17.92 -18.13 -35.49
C ILE A 56 -16.76 -19.05 -35.91
N LEU A 57 -17.04 -20.31 -36.26
CA LEU A 57 -16.03 -21.27 -36.71
C LEU A 57 -15.28 -20.78 -37.97
N GLY A 58 -16.01 -20.17 -38.91
CA GLY A 58 -15.43 -19.57 -40.10
C GLY A 58 -14.46 -18.44 -39.75
N TYR A 59 -14.80 -17.59 -38.78
CA TYR A 59 -13.93 -16.52 -38.31
C TYR A 59 -12.69 -17.03 -37.56
N LEU A 60 -12.85 -18.04 -36.69
CA LEU A 60 -11.72 -18.70 -36.04
C LEU A 60 -10.74 -19.31 -37.06
N ALA A 61 -11.27 -19.93 -38.12
CA ALA A 61 -10.45 -20.45 -39.21
C ALA A 61 -9.74 -19.33 -40.01
N GLN A 62 -10.38 -18.17 -40.22
CA GLN A 62 -9.74 -17.01 -40.84
C GLN A 62 -8.59 -16.48 -39.99
N LEU A 63 -8.75 -16.38 -38.67
CA LEU A 63 -7.69 -15.97 -37.74
C LEU A 63 -6.48 -16.93 -37.82
N ALA A 64 -6.73 -18.24 -37.77
CA ALA A 64 -5.68 -19.25 -37.90
C ALA A 64 -4.92 -19.12 -39.23
N ASN A 65 -5.66 -19.02 -40.34
CA ASN A 65 -5.09 -18.88 -41.69
C ASN A 65 -4.28 -17.58 -41.89
N ALA A 66 -4.77 -16.47 -41.32
CA ALA A 66 -4.10 -15.17 -41.37
C ALA A 66 -2.78 -15.20 -40.59
N CYS A 67 -2.76 -15.83 -39.42
CA CYS A 67 -1.56 -16.01 -38.62
C CYS A 67 -0.60 -17.06 -39.22
N GLY A 68 -1.11 -18.01 -40.00
CA GLY A 68 -0.35 -19.14 -40.54
C GLY A 68 -0.13 -20.24 -39.51
N ILE A 69 -1.12 -20.46 -38.63
CA ILE A 69 -1.09 -21.48 -37.57
C ILE A 69 -2.18 -22.53 -37.82
N GLU A 70 -2.01 -23.70 -37.21
CA GLU A 70 -3.05 -24.73 -37.18
C GLU A 70 -4.26 -24.27 -36.33
N LYS A 71 -5.45 -24.76 -36.68
CA LYS A 71 -6.71 -24.35 -36.01
C LYS A 71 -6.68 -24.62 -34.52
N ASP A 72 -6.06 -25.71 -34.10
CA ASP A 72 -5.97 -26.11 -32.71
C ASP A 72 -5.07 -25.16 -31.89
N LYS A 73 -4.22 -24.34 -32.53
CA LYS A 73 -3.44 -23.27 -31.89
C LYS A 73 -4.24 -21.95 -31.73
N VAL A 74 -5.54 -21.96 -32.04
CA VAL A 74 -6.50 -20.93 -31.60
C VAL A 74 -7.16 -21.44 -30.33
N ILE A 75 -6.74 -20.95 -29.18
CA ILE A 75 -7.14 -21.47 -27.86
C ILE A 75 -8.16 -20.52 -27.25
N LEU A 76 -9.28 -21.05 -26.76
CA LEU A 76 -10.37 -20.26 -26.22
C LEU A 76 -10.92 -20.78 -24.90
N CYS A 77 -11.41 -19.88 -24.06
CA CYS A 77 -12.25 -20.16 -22.88
C CYS A 77 -13.64 -19.52 -23.06
N PRO A 78 -14.69 -19.92 -22.33
CA PRO A 78 -16.01 -19.30 -22.48
C PRO A 78 -16.07 -17.94 -21.79
N GLY A 79 -16.90 -17.05 -22.33
CA GLY A 79 -17.38 -15.87 -21.64
C GLY A 79 -18.84 -16.00 -21.19
N ASN A 80 -19.34 -15.01 -20.44
CA ASN A 80 -20.69 -15.08 -19.89
C ASN A 80 -21.80 -14.96 -20.94
N HIS A 81 -21.50 -14.51 -22.16
CA HIS A 81 -22.42 -14.55 -23.30
C HIS A 81 -22.36 -15.89 -24.04
N ASP A 82 -21.44 -16.80 -23.72
CA ASP A 82 -21.37 -18.13 -24.34
C ASP A 82 -22.21 -19.19 -23.60
N ILE A 83 -22.88 -18.79 -22.52
CA ILE A 83 -23.60 -19.69 -21.60
C ILE A 83 -25.08 -19.36 -21.55
N GLU A 84 -25.92 -20.40 -21.57
CA GLU A 84 -27.34 -20.31 -21.26
C GLU A 84 -27.55 -20.15 -19.74
N ARG A 85 -27.91 -18.93 -19.31
CA ARG A 85 -28.08 -18.63 -17.88
C ARG A 85 -29.45 -19.02 -17.33
N GLU A 86 -30.45 -19.24 -18.18
CA GLU A 86 -31.83 -19.54 -17.76
C GLU A 86 -32.12 -21.02 -17.51
N VAL A 87 -31.09 -21.88 -17.51
CA VAL A 87 -31.25 -23.29 -17.12
C VAL A 87 -31.64 -23.40 -15.64
N LYS A 88 -32.91 -23.71 -15.36
CA LYS A 88 -33.50 -23.72 -14.01
C LYS A 88 -32.64 -24.41 -12.95
N LYS A 89 -32.17 -25.63 -13.21
CA LYS A 89 -31.37 -26.42 -12.25
C LYS A 89 -30.04 -25.72 -11.90
N ARG A 90 -29.35 -25.18 -12.91
CA ARG A 90 -28.12 -24.41 -12.75
C ARG A 90 -28.38 -23.13 -11.97
N LYS A 91 -29.40 -22.37 -12.38
CA LYS A 91 -29.79 -21.10 -11.76
C LYS A 91 -30.08 -21.26 -10.26
N SER A 92 -30.86 -22.26 -9.88
CA SER A 92 -31.15 -22.56 -8.47
C SER A 92 -29.90 -22.93 -7.66
N ALA A 93 -28.97 -23.70 -8.25
CA ALA A 93 -27.75 -24.10 -7.56
C ALA A 93 -26.77 -22.92 -7.35
N ILE A 94 -26.61 -22.06 -8.37
CA ILE A 94 -25.76 -20.86 -8.27
C ILE A 94 -26.38 -19.82 -7.32
N ALA A 95 -27.70 -19.62 -7.37
CA ALA A 95 -28.39 -18.70 -6.46
C ALA A 95 -28.18 -19.11 -4.99
N LYS A 96 -28.28 -20.41 -4.68
CA LYS A 96 -27.98 -20.93 -3.35
C LYS A 96 -26.54 -20.64 -2.90
N TYR A 97 -25.57 -20.83 -3.80
CA TYR A 97 -24.18 -20.48 -3.52
C TYR A 97 -24.00 -18.97 -3.25
N ARG A 98 -24.68 -18.10 -3.98
CA ARG A 98 -24.62 -16.65 -3.75
C ARG A 98 -25.20 -16.24 -2.39
N GLU A 99 -26.25 -16.93 -1.95
CA GLU A 99 -26.88 -16.68 -0.65
C GLU A 99 -26.00 -17.13 0.53
N ASP A 100 -25.39 -18.31 0.44
CA ASP A 100 -24.64 -18.89 1.56
C ASP A 100 -23.12 -18.64 1.53
N GLY A 101 -22.55 -18.39 0.34
CA GLY A 101 -21.13 -18.16 0.08
C GLY A 101 -20.21 -19.34 0.42
N LYS A 102 -20.75 -20.55 0.62
CA LYS A 102 -20.03 -21.67 1.24
C LYS A 102 -19.90 -22.88 0.34
N THR A 103 -21.00 -23.35 -0.24
CA THR A 103 -21.01 -24.66 -0.93
C THR A 103 -21.07 -24.45 -2.42
N LEU A 104 -19.94 -24.66 -3.11
CA LEU A 104 -19.91 -24.66 -4.57
C LEU A 104 -20.91 -25.68 -5.11
N PRO A 105 -21.64 -25.37 -6.19
CA PRO A 105 -22.46 -26.36 -6.88
C PRO A 105 -21.57 -27.45 -7.47
N ASP A 106 -22.12 -28.64 -7.67
CA ASP A 106 -21.48 -29.69 -8.47
C ASP A 106 -21.12 -29.13 -9.86
N ILE A 107 -19.92 -29.43 -10.35
CA ILE A 107 -19.41 -28.85 -11.59
C ILE A 107 -20.26 -29.21 -12.80
N GLU A 108 -20.84 -30.41 -12.85
CA GLU A 108 -21.73 -30.83 -13.92
C GLU A 108 -23.03 -30.03 -13.90
N VAL A 109 -23.49 -29.63 -12.72
CA VAL A 109 -24.64 -28.72 -12.57
C VAL A 109 -24.31 -27.31 -13.05
N ALA A 110 -23.12 -26.80 -12.73
CA ALA A 110 -22.64 -25.50 -13.23
C ALA A 110 -22.49 -25.50 -14.76
N LEU A 111 -22.14 -26.65 -15.34
CA LEU A 111 -21.95 -26.83 -16.78
C LEU A 111 -23.23 -26.96 -17.62
N LEU A 112 -24.42 -27.12 -17.02
CA LEU A 112 -25.68 -27.35 -17.76
C LEU A 112 -26.03 -26.25 -18.79
N GLY A 113 -25.48 -25.04 -18.66
CA GLY A 113 -25.68 -23.93 -19.59
C GLY A 113 -24.69 -23.87 -20.77
N HIS A 114 -23.65 -24.71 -20.81
CA HIS A 114 -22.51 -24.55 -21.72
C HIS A 114 -22.71 -25.24 -23.08
N GLY A 115 -23.89 -25.76 -23.41
CA GLY A 115 -24.11 -26.64 -24.57
C GLY A 115 -23.55 -26.08 -25.89
N LYS A 116 -23.87 -24.83 -26.24
CA LYS A 116 -23.37 -24.19 -27.48
C LYS A 116 -21.86 -23.99 -27.45
N PHE A 117 -21.31 -23.58 -26.31
CA PHE A 117 -19.86 -23.41 -26.18
C PHE A 117 -19.12 -24.74 -26.25
N LYS A 118 -19.65 -25.81 -25.61
CA LYS A 118 -19.09 -27.17 -25.71
C LYS A 118 -19.02 -27.63 -27.17
N GLU A 119 -20.09 -27.38 -27.93
CA GLU A 119 -20.14 -27.68 -29.38
C GLU A 119 -19.11 -26.85 -30.17
N LEU A 120 -19.05 -25.53 -29.92
CA LEU A 120 -18.05 -24.65 -30.53
C LEU A 120 -16.62 -25.12 -30.24
N HIS A 121 -16.30 -25.41 -28.98
CA HIS A 121 -14.97 -25.87 -28.56
C HIS A 121 -14.61 -27.19 -29.25
N ALA A 122 -15.52 -28.17 -29.25
CA ALA A 122 -15.30 -29.47 -29.89
C ALA A 122 -15.03 -29.33 -31.40
N LEU A 123 -15.76 -28.46 -32.09
CA LEU A 123 -15.58 -28.24 -33.53
C LEU A 123 -14.37 -27.37 -33.87
N ALA A 124 -14.01 -26.42 -33.02
CA ALA A 124 -12.87 -25.53 -33.24
C ALA A 124 -11.53 -26.21 -32.91
N ILE A 125 -11.48 -26.96 -31.82
CA ILE A 125 -10.25 -27.53 -31.24
C ILE A 125 -10.10 -29.03 -31.53
N GLY A 126 -11.21 -29.75 -31.77
CA GLY A 126 -11.23 -31.20 -31.94
C GLY A 126 -11.25 -31.97 -30.61
N GLU A 127 -11.50 -31.30 -29.49
CA GLU A 127 -11.47 -31.88 -28.14
C GLU A 127 -12.73 -31.55 -27.35
N GLU A 128 -13.16 -32.48 -26.49
CA GLU A 128 -14.26 -32.23 -25.57
C GLU A 128 -13.89 -31.09 -24.61
N TYR A 129 -14.85 -30.18 -24.39
CA TYR A 129 -14.66 -29.06 -23.49
C TYR A 129 -14.52 -29.50 -22.04
N LYS A 130 -13.48 -28.99 -21.37
CA LYS A 130 -13.30 -29.06 -19.92
C LYS A 130 -13.20 -27.65 -19.35
N PRO A 131 -13.84 -27.35 -18.20
CA PRO A 131 -13.81 -26.03 -17.60
C PRO A 131 -12.43 -25.59 -17.13
N PHE A 132 -11.55 -26.55 -16.84
CA PHE A 132 -10.15 -26.33 -16.56
C PHE A 132 -9.34 -27.25 -17.47
N ASN A 133 -8.45 -26.70 -18.29
CA ASN A 133 -7.68 -27.46 -19.26
C ASN A 133 -6.28 -26.87 -19.45
N ILE A 134 -5.36 -27.72 -19.91
CA ILE A 134 -3.98 -27.35 -20.19
C ILE A 134 -3.68 -27.68 -21.65
N LYS A 135 -3.18 -26.69 -22.40
CA LYS A 135 -2.68 -26.87 -23.76
C LYS A 135 -1.24 -26.37 -23.87
N CYS A 136 -0.33 -27.26 -24.23
CA CYS A 136 1.05 -26.89 -24.51
C CYS A 136 1.20 -26.43 -25.96
N VAL A 137 1.81 -25.26 -26.17
CA VAL A 137 2.21 -24.78 -27.50
C VAL A 137 3.66 -24.32 -27.42
N ASP A 138 4.55 -25.08 -28.05
CA ASP A 138 5.99 -24.82 -28.04
C ASP A 138 6.53 -24.69 -26.60
N ASN A 139 7.11 -23.55 -26.21
CA ASN A 139 7.63 -23.29 -24.86
C ASN A 139 6.58 -22.76 -23.87
N PHE A 140 5.29 -22.73 -24.25
CA PHE A 140 4.20 -22.20 -23.45
C PHE A 140 3.23 -23.28 -23.00
N ARG A 141 2.73 -23.14 -21.78
CA ARG A 141 1.63 -23.93 -21.24
C ARG A 141 0.46 -22.99 -21.00
N ILE A 142 -0.59 -23.11 -21.80
CA ILE A 142 -1.80 -22.30 -21.71
C ILE A 142 -2.80 -23.04 -20.83
N ILE A 143 -3.18 -22.42 -19.73
CA ILE A 143 -4.13 -22.94 -18.75
C ILE A 143 -5.44 -22.17 -18.96
N THR A 144 -6.48 -22.85 -19.44
CA THR A 144 -7.81 -22.24 -19.60
C THR A 144 -8.62 -22.42 -18.33
N VAL A 145 -9.13 -21.33 -17.77
CA VAL A 145 -9.96 -21.32 -16.55
C VAL A 145 -11.34 -20.76 -16.88
N ASP A 146 -12.37 -21.59 -16.69
CA ASP A 146 -13.76 -21.19 -16.84
C ASP A 146 -14.23 -20.34 -15.65
N SER A 147 -14.03 -19.03 -15.78
CA SER A 147 -14.54 -18.04 -14.84
C SER A 147 -16.08 -17.93 -14.81
N CYS A 148 -16.77 -18.56 -15.76
CA CYS A 148 -18.17 -18.33 -16.05
C CYS A 148 -19.07 -19.45 -15.47
N LEU A 149 -18.49 -20.48 -14.84
CA LEU A 149 -19.20 -21.57 -14.15
C LEU A 149 -20.34 -21.05 -13.26
N LEU A 150 -20.10 -19.96 -12.53
CA LEU A 150 -21.06 -19.32 -11.61
C LEU A 150 -21.71 -18.03 -12.15
N SER A 151 -21.51 -17.71 -13.44
CA SER A 151 -22.14 -16.55 -14.07
C SER A 151 -23.65 -16.74 -14.17
N LEU A 152 -24.42 -15.77 -13.67
CA LEU A 152 -25.88 -15.87 -13.55
C LEU A 152 -26.58 -14.70 -14.23
N ASP A 153 -26.08 -13.49 -14.03
CA ASP A 153 -26.76 -12.24 -14.38
C ASP A 153 -25.76 -11.07 -14.36
N ASP A 154 -26.26 -9.84 -14.40
CA ASP A 154 -25.40 -8.64 -14.39
C ASP A 154 -24.84 -8.32 -12.99
N MET A 155 -25.24 -9.07 -11.95
CA MET A 155 -24.74 -8.95 -10.58
C MET A 155 -23.61 -9.96 -10.29
N ASP A 156 -22.92 -10.43 -11.33
CA ASP A 156 -21.82 -11.37 -11.21
C ASP A 156 -20.60 -10.78 -10.47
N TYR A 157 -20.43 -9.45 -10.48
CA TYR A 157 -19.27 -8.78 -9.88
C TYR A 157 -19.12 -9.11 -8.38
N GLY A 158 -17.97 -9.68 -8.02
CA GLY A 158 -17.67 -10.09 -6.65
C GLY A 158 -18.44 -11.34 -6.17
N HIS A 159 -19.11 -12.07 -7.08
CA HIS A 159 -19.91 -13.25 -6.77
C HIS A 159 -19.43 -14.53 -7.48
N LEU A 160 -18.41 -14.44 -8.35
CA LEU A 160 -17.87 -15.59 -9.06
C LEU A 160 -16.85 -16.38 -8.22
N ASN A 161 -16.57 -17.62 -8.61
CA ASN A 161 -15.56 -18.47 -7.98
C ASN A 161 -15.06 -19.52 -8.98
N VAL A 162 -13.75 -19.73 -9.02
CA VAL A 162 -13.06 -20.71 -9.89
C VAL A 162 -12.39 -21.85 -9.10
N ASN A 163 -12.41 -21.80 -7.77
CA ASN A 163 -11.74 -22.74 -6.87
C ASN A 163 -12.50 -24.07 -6.74
N PHE A 164 -12.85 -24.69 -7.85
CA PHE A 164 -13.43 -26.03 -7.90
C PHE A 164 -12.32 -27.09 -7.71
N PRO A 165 -12.63 -28.28 -7.14
CA PRO A 165 -11.66 -29.36 -7.00
C PRO A 165 -10.92 -29.70 -8.30
N GLU A 166 -11.60 -29.62 -9.43
CA GLU A 166 -11.07 -29.88 -10.76
C GLU A 166 -9.93 -28.94 -11.16
N LEU A 167 -9.93 -27.67 -10.68
CA LEU A 167 -8.82 -26.74 -10.87
C LEU A 167 -7.60 -27.16 -10.05
N PHE A 168 -7.81 -27.50 -8.77
CA PHE A 168 -6.74 -27.93 -7.87
C PHE A 168 -6.12 -29.27 -8.27
N ASN A 169 -6.89 -30.12 -8.93
CA ASN A 169 -6.43 -31.42 -9.42
C ASN A 169 -5.76 -31.33 -10.79
N LEU A 170 -5.60 -30.14 -11.39
CA LEU A 170 -4.80 -30.00 -12.61
C LEU A 170 -3.33 -30.32 -12.31
N GLU A 171 -2.81 -31.33 -13.00
CA GLU A 171 -1.39 -31.67 -12.95
C GLU A 171 -0.60 -30.73 -13.87
N ILE A 172 0.03 -29.72 -13.27
CA ILE A 172 0.92 -28.80 -13.96
C ILE A 172 2.36 -29.24 -13.66
N GLU A 173 3.07 -29.69 -14.70
CA GLU A 173 4.46 -30.11 -14.55
C GLU A 173 5.36 -28.93 -14.15
N ASP A 174 6.24 -29.18 -13.18
CA ASP A 174 7.32 -28.26 -12.81
C ASP A 174 8.47 -28.37 -13.82
N ASP A 175 8.32 -27.67 -14.94
CA ASP A 175 9.30 -27.63 -16.03
C ASP A 175 9.59 -26.19 -16.48
N SER A 176 10.43 -26.03 -17.51
CA SER A 176 10.84 -24.72 -17.99
C SER A 176 9.81 -24.01 -18.88
N LYS A 177 8.61 -24.57 -19.07
CA LYS A 177 7.58 -23.92 -19.91
C LYS A 177 7.00 -22.70 -19.19
N ILE A 178 6.61 -21.70 -19.97
CA ILE A 178 5.97 -20.50 -19.45
C ILE A 178 4.48 -20.75 -19.29
N ASN A 179 4.01 -20.73 -18.05
CA ASN A 179 2.60 -20.91 -17.72
C ASN A 179 1.83 -19.58 -17.93
N ILE A 180 0.80 -19.60 -18.79
CA ILE A 180 -0.11 -18.48 -19.03
C ILE A 180 -1.52 -18.94 -18.69
N VAL A 181 -2.26 -18.16 -17.91
CA VAL A 181 -3.68 -18.41 -17.66
C VAL A 181 -4.53 -17.54 -18.58
N ILE A 182 -5.60 -18.11 -19.13
CA ILE A 182 -6.68 -17.35 -19.77
C ILE A 182 -8.01 -17.64 -19.08
N MET A 183 -8.81 -16.59 -18.90
CA MET A 183 -10.16 -16.66 -18.36
C MET A 183 -10.99 -15.50 -18.95
N HIS A 184 -12.30 -15.46 -18.75
CA HIS A 184 -13.09 -14.34 -19.26
C HIS A 184 -13.20 -13.19 -18.25
N HIS A 185 -13.69 -13.46 -17.04
CA HIS A 185 -13.76 -12.46 -16.00
C HIS A 185 -12.42 -12.36 -15.27
N GLY A 186 -11.94 -11.14 -15.02
CA GLY A 186 -10.75 -10.93 -14.19
C GLY A 186 -10.96 -11.31 -12.72
N VAL A 187 -9.87 -11.37 -11.95
CA VAL A 187 -9.89 -11.72 -10.51
C VAL A 187 -10.83 -10.81 -9.71
N GLU A 188 -11.01 -9.55 -10.12
CA GLU A 188 -11.92 -8.59 -9.48
C GLU A 188 -13.40 -9.00 -9.49
N TRP A 189 -13.78 -9.96 -10.35
CA TRP A 189 -15.14 -10.51 -10.41
C TRP A 189 -15.37 -11.67 -9.45
N LEU A 190 -14.29 -12.24 -8.91
CA LEU A 190 -14.37 -13.33 -7.95
C LEU A 190 -14.76 -12.78 -6.57
N GLN A 191 -15.40 -13.62 -5.74
CA GLN A 191 -15.56 -13.32 -4.32
C GLN A 191 -14.20 -13.05 -3.68
N PRO A 192 -14.05 -12.08 -2.75
CA PRO A 192 -12.74 -11.66 -2.26
C PRO A 192 -11.86 -12.80 -1.74
N GLU A 193 -12.42 -13.71 -0.96
CA GLU A 193 -11.67 -14.89 -0.45
C GLU A 193 -11.32 -15.87 -1.57
N ALA A 194 -12.26 -16.12 -2.50
CA ALA A 194 -12.02 -16.96 -3.66
C ALA A 194 -10.93 -16.38 -4.58
N GLY A 195 -10.93 -15.07 -4.80
CA GLY A 195 -9.93 -14.36 -5.59
C GLY A 195 -8.54 -14.41 -4.96
N ARG A 196 -8.44 -14.37 -3.62
CA ARG A 196 -7.15 -14.58 -2.92
C ARG A 196 -6.63 -15.99 -3.10
N ARG A 197 -7.48 -17.00 -2.88
CA ARG A 197 -7.07 -18.42 -3.04
C ARG A 197 -6.64 -18.73 -4.46
N PHE A 198 -7.35 -18.20 -5.45
CA PHE A 198 -6.96 -18.32 -6.85
C PHE A 198 -5.62 -17.64 -7.14
N GLN A 199 -5.39 -16.44 -6.60
CA GLN A 199 -4.10 -15.76 -6.73
C GLN A 199 -2.94 -16.55 -6.10
N HIS A 200 -3.14 -17.20 -4.94
CA HIS A 200 -2.14 -18.11 -4.38
C HIS A 200 -1.89 -19.32 -5.29
N TRP A 201 -2.95 -19.91 -5.84
CA TRP A 201 -2.83 -21.01 -6.80
C TRP A 201 -2.02 -20.59 -8.05
N LEU A 202 -2.17 -19.36 -8.54
CA LEU A 202 -1.35 -18.85 -9.65
C LEU A 202 0.15 -18.83 -9.30
N VAL A 203 0.50 -18.43 -8.08
CA VAL A 203 1.89 -18.40 -7.58
C VAL A 203 2.46 -19.81 -7.42
N GLU A 204 1.71 -20.70 -6.77
CA GLU A 204 2.10 -22.10 -6.55
C GLU A 204 2.43 -22.84 -7.85
N HIS A 205 1.76 -22.46 -8.94
CA HIS A 205 1.94 -23.07 -10.27
C HIS A 205 2.81 -22.22 -11.20
N ASN A 206 3.62 -21.29 -10.67
CA ASN A 206 4.57 -20.48 -11.45
C ASN A 206 3.92 -19.77 -12.67
N VAL A 207 2.67 -19.32 -12.52
CA VAL A 207 1.96 -18.63 -13.61
C VAL A 207 2.64 -17.28 -13.88
N LYS A 208 2.93 -17.02 -15.14
CA LYS A 208 3.64 -15.81 -15.56
C LYS A 208 2.72 -14.61 -15.77
N MET A 209 1.52 -14.86 -16.29
CA MET A 209 0.51 -13.83 -16.56
C MET A 209 -0.88 -14.42 -16.74
N VAL A 210 -1.88 -13.57 -16.54
CA VAL A 210 -3.29 -13.86 -16.78
C VAL A 210 -3.80 -12.95 -17.91
N PHE A 211 -4.53 -13.50 -18.87
CA PHE A 211 -5.33 -12.72 -19.82
C PHE A 211 -6.82 -12.89 -19.53
N CYS A 212 -7.55 -11.78 -19.50
CA CYS A 212 -9.00 -11.76 -19.32
C CYS A 212 -9.71 -10.80 -20.28
N GLY A 213 -11.03 -10.78 -20.24
CA GLY A 213 -11.93 -9.99 -21.09
C GLY A 213 -12.99 -9.23 -20.29
N HIS A 214 -14.23 -9.26 -20.77
CA HIS A 214 -15.47 -8.84 -20.11
C HIS A 214 -15.66 -7.33 -19.92
N ASN A 215 -14.65 -6.62 -19.42
CA ASN A 215 -14.77 -5.20 -19.09
C ASN A 215 -14.83 -4.27 -20.33
N HIS A 216 -14.69 -4.84 -21.54
CA HIS A 216 -14.64 -4.18 -22.87
C HIS A 216 -13.57 -3.08 -23.03
N THR A 217 -12.86 -2.74 -21.97
CA THR A 217 -11.83 -1.71 -21.90
C THR A 217 -10.48 -2.36 -21.65
N PRO A 218 -9.45 -2.11 -22.48
CA PRO A 218 -8.14 -2.68 -22.26
C PRO A 218 -7.48 -2.14 -20.99
N GLY A 219 -6.79 -3.00 -20.26
CA GLY A 219 -6.15 -2.63 -19.00
C GLY A 219 -5.11 -3.63 -18.54
N MET A 220 -4.34 -3.25 -17.53
CA MET A 220 -3.49 -4.18 -16.80
C MET A 220 -3.50 -3.85 -15.32
N ASN A 221 -3.68 -4.90 -14.51
CA ASN A 221 -3.58 -4.86 -13.06
C ASN A 221 -2.47 -5.81 -12.61
N VAL A 222 -1.79 -5.45 -11.52
CA VAL A 222 -0.88 -6.37 -10.83
C VAL A 222 -1.69 -7.07 -9.73
N LEU A 223 -1.71 -8.40 -9.74
CA LEU A 223 -2.41 -9.21 -8.76
C LEU A 223 -1.61 -9.24 -7.46
N THR A 224 -1.99 -8.38 -6.50
CA THR A 224 -1.20 -8.12 -5.29
C THR A 224 -1.24 -9.23 -4.25
N GLU A 225 -2.15 -10.20 -4.37
CA GLU A 225 -2.16 -11.40 -3.52
C GLU A 225 -1.42 -12.54 -4.22
N ALA A 226 -1.03 -12.38 -5.49
CA ALA A 226 -0.24 -13.33 -6.26
C ALA A 226 1.26 -12.97 -6.22
N ILE A 227 1.78 -12.69 -5.03
CA ILE A 227 3.21 -12.37 -4.81
C ILE A 227 3.90 -13.63 -4.27
N PRO A 228 5.05 -14.05 -4.84
CA PRO A 228 5.84 -15.17 -4.31
C PRO A 228 6.26 -14.97 -2.85
N GLU A 229 6.57 -16.05 -2.14
CA GLU A 229 7.12 -15.97 -0.78
C GLU A 229 8.43 -15.16 -0.81
N HIS A 230 8.48 -14.06 -0.04
CA HIS A 230 9.53 -13.03 -0.06
C HIS A 230 9.56 -12.05 -1.25
N GLY A 231 8.57 -12.10 -2.14
CA GLY A 231 8.35 -11.11 -3.18
C GLY A 231 7.82 -9.78 -2.63
N ILE A 232 7.94 -8.73 -3.42
CA ILE A 232 7.37 -7.41 -3.14
C ILE A 232 6.17 -7.13 -4.05
N ALA A 233 5.35 -6.12 -3.76
CA ALA A 233 4.08 -5.86 -4.46
C ALA A 233 4.15 -5.82 -6.00
N ARG A 234 5.31 -5.49 -6.57
CA ARG A 234 5.55 -5.46 -8.02
C ARG A 234 5.84 -6.83 -8.65
N ASP A 235 6.15 -7.82 -7.84
CA ASP A 235 6.41 -9.20 -8.25
C ASP A 235 5.08 -9.98 -8.38
N GLY A 236 3.95 -9.32 -8.11
CA GLY A 236 2.62 -9.84 -8.37
C GLY A 236 2.43 -10.19 -9.85
N ILE A 237 1.67 -11.25 -10.11
CA ILE A 237 1.39 -11.71 -11.48
C ILE A 237 0.56 -10.64 -12.22
N PRO A 238 0.96 -10.20 -13.43
CA PRO A 238 0.17 -9.24 -14.20
C PRO A 238 -1.08 -9.91 -14.81
N GLN A 239 -2.23 -9.26 -14.66
CA GLN A 239 -3.49 -9.58 -15.35
C GLN A 239 -3.75 -8.53 -16.43
N PHE A 240 -3.86 -8.96 -17.69
CA PHE A 240 -4.18 -8.12 -18.83
C PHE A 240 -5.64 -8.31 -19.23
N THR A 241 -6.43 -7.25 -19.11
CA THR A 241 -7.78 -7.23 -19.67
C THR A 241 -7.68 -6.83 -21.14
N CYS A 242 -8.01 -7.75 -22.04
CA CYS A 242 -8.27 -7.45 -23.43
C CYS A 242 -9.59 -6.70 -23.51
N GLY A 243 -9.62 -5.56 -24.21
CA GLY A 243 -10.90 -4.92 -24.53
C GLY A 243 -11.67 -5.72 -25.58
N CYS A 244 -12.76 -5.17 -26.10
CA CYS A 244 -13.64 -5.89 -27.01
C CYS A 244 -13.20 -5.81 -28.49
N ALA A 245 -13.71 -6.74 -29.31
CA ALA A 245 -13.57 -6.69 -30.76
C ALA A 245 -14.70 -5.89 -31.45
N LEU A 246 -15.50 -5.15 -30.68
CA LEU A 246 -16.64 -4.38 -31.14
C LEU A 246 -16.36 -2.88 -31.18
N ALA A 247 -17.03 -2.19 -32.09
CA ALA A 247 -17.11 -0.74 -32.10
C ALA A 247 -18.51 -0.32 -31.63
N ASP A 248 -18.59 0.34 -30.48
CA ASP A 248 -19.83 0.93 -29.97
C ASP A 248 -19.59 2.34 -29.40
N SER A 249 -20.58 2.91 -28.72
CA SER A 249 -20.46 4.24 -28.13
C SER A 249 -19.49 4.32 -26.95
N TYR A 250 -19.06 3.18 -26.40
CA TYR A 250 -18.27 3.09 -25.18
C TYR A 250 -16.85 2.53 -25.42
N SER A 251 -16.63 1.83 -26.53
CA SER A 251 -15.40 1.09 -26.81
C SER A 251 -15.03 1.09 -28.29
N ASN A 252 -13.73 1.23 -28.55
CA ASN A 252 -13.14 0.97 -29.87
C ASN A 252 -12.62 -0.48 -29.89
N PRO A 253 -12.68 -1.17 -31.04
CA PRO A 253 -12.12 -2.51 -31.17
C PRO A 253 -10.63 -2.52 -30.83
N VAL A 254 -10.20 -3.46 -30.01
CA VAL A 254 -8.79 -3.63 -29.63
C VAL A 254 -8.33 -5.08 -29.74
N PHE A 255 -7.02 -5.30 -29.87
CA PHE A 255 -6.39 -6.59 -29.64
C PHE A 255 -5.01 -6.41 -29.02
N LEU A 256 -4.51 -7.45 -28.35
CA LEU A 256 -3.15 -7.46 -27.81
C LEU A 256 -2.24 -8.32 -28.70
N LEU A 257 -1.06 -7.80 -29.05
CA LEU A 257 0.03 -8.57 -29.64
C LEU A 257 1.13 -8.73 -28.61
N ALA A 258 1.30 -9.94 -28.12
CA ALA A 258 2.35 -10.27 -27.17
C ALA A 258 3.55 -10.90 -27.86
N GLN A 259 4.74 -10.64 -27.32
CA GLN A 259 6.02 -11.06 -27.87
C GLN A 259 6.94 -11.47 -26.74
N TYR A 260 7.45 -12.69 -26.81
CA TYR A 260 8.49 -13.21 -25.95
C TYR A 260 9.83 -13.18 -26.67
N ASN A 261 10.83 -12.53 -26.07
CA ASN A 261 12.20 -12.47 -26.56
C ASN A 261 13.12 -13.25 -25.62
N GLU A 262 13.98 -14.07 -26.21
CA GLU A 262 15.09 -14.73 -25.54
C GLU A 262 16.38 -14.16 -26.13
N ASP A 263 17.07 -13.29 -25.38
CA ASP A 263 18.41 -12.83 -25.74
C ASP A 263 19.45 -13.77 -25.12
N ILE A 264 20.20 -14.48 -25.97
CA ILE A 264 21.36 -15.28 -25.56
C ILE A 264 22.58 -14.35 -25.63
N ASP A 265 23.03 -13.84 -24.49
CA ASP A 265 24.27 -13.05 -24.45
C ASP A 265 25.47 -13.97 -24.68
N SER A 266 26.02 -13.95 -25.89
CA SER A 266 27.17 -14.77 -26.30
C SER A 266 28.46 -14.52 -25.50
N ASN A 267 28.54 -13.45 -24.68
CA ASN A 267 29.76 -13.04 -23.98
C ASN A 267 29.70 -13.18 -22.45
N ASN A 268 28.57 -13.57 -21.86
CA ASN A 268 28.46 -13.77 -20.42
C ASN A 268 27.76 -15.10 -20.11
N ARG A 269 28.51 -16.04 -19.53
CA ARG A 269 27.91 -17.23 -18.92
C ARG A 269 27.04 -16.75 -17.73
N ASN A 270 25.72 -16.83 -17.89
CA ASN A 270 24.66 -16.81 -16.84
C ASN A 270 23.70 -15.61 -16.73
N THR A 271 23.32 -14.93 -17.83
CA THR A 271 22.08 -14.13 -17.81
C THR A 271 21.28 -14.34 -19.09
N GLU A 272 20.34 -15.29 -19.08
CA GLU A 272 19.28 -15.40 -20.08
C GLU A 272 18.33 -14.21 -19.88
N ASN A 273 18.39 -13.21 -20.77
CA ASN A 273 17.45 -12.11 -20.75
C ASN A 273 16.17 -12.54 -21.46
N LYS A 274 15.24 -13.11 -20.69
CA LYS A 274 13.91 -13.51 -21.12
C LYS A 274 12.91 -12.40 -20.80
N ASN A 275 12.26 -11.81 -21.80
CA ASN A 275 11.26 -10.77 -21.56
C ASN A 275 10.01 -10.88 -22.43
N ILE A 276 8.89 -10.43 -21.88
CA ILE A 276 7.61 -10.33 -22.58
C ILE A 276 7.24 -8.88 -22.80
N GLN A 277 6.94 -8.54 -24.05
CA GLN A 277 6.38 -7.26 -24.46
C GLN A 277 4.93 -7.49 -24.92
N ILE A 278 4.00 -6.63 -24.50
CA ILE A 278 2.61 -6.67 -24.96
C ILE A 278 2.28 -5.33 -25.60
N THR A 279 1.75 -5.37 -26.81
CA THR A 279 1.42 -4.18 -27.61
C THR A 279 -0.09 -4.13 -27.80
N LEU A 280 -0.72 -3.04 -27.37
CA LEU A 280 -2.13 -2.77 -27.55
C LEU A 280 -2.37 -2.13 -28.92
N TYR A 281 -3.13 -2.83 -29.76
CA TYR A 281 -3.61 -2.32 -31.04
C TYR A 281 -5.06 -1.86 -30.89
N GLU A 282 -5.37 -0.71 -31.49
CA GLU A 282 -6.69 -0.11 -31.49
C GLU A 282 -7.13 0.16 -32.93
N TYR A 283 -8.39 -0.15 -33.24
CA TYR A 283 -8.98 0.16 -34.53
C TYR A 283 -9.41 1.62 -34.57
N GLN A 284 -8.82 2.38 -35.49
CA GLN A 284 -9.09 3.81 -35.62
C GLN A 284 -10.14 4.10 -36.69
N LYS A 285 -10.84 5.22 -36.56
CA LYS A 285 -11.87 5.71 -37.52
C LYS A 285 -11.39 5.84 -38.97
N ASN A 286 -10.08 5.85 -39.22
CA ASN A 286 -9.49 5.79 -40.57
C ASN A 286 -9.46 4.36 -41.16
N SER A 287 -10.16 3.40 -40.54
CA SER A 287 -10.24 2.00 -40.94
C SER A 287 -8.91 1.24 -40.91
N ASN A 288 -8.01 1.60 -39.99
CA ASN A 288 -6.74 0.91 -39.79
C ASN A 288 -6.51 0.54 -38.32
N TRP A 289 -5.87 -0.60 -38.13
CA TRP A 289 -5.30 -1.00 -36.85
C TRP A 289 -3.97 -0.29 -36.64
N LYS A 290 -3.80 0.36 -35.49
CA LYS A 290 -2.54 0.98 -35.10
C LYS A 290 -2.25 0.68 -33.64
N VAL A 291 -0.97 0.74 -33.26
CA VAL A 291 -0.59 0.76 -31.84
C VAL A 291 -1.30 1.95 -31.19
N SER A 292 -1.97 1.71 -30.07
CA SER A 292 -2.75 2.77 -29.41
C SER A 292 -1.80 3.90 -29.00
N SER A 293 -2.14 5.11 -29.41
CA SER A 293 -1.42 6.33 -29.02
C SER A 293 -1.99 6.96 -27.75
N ASN A 294 -3.11 6.42 -27.25
CA ASN A 294 -3.71 6.88 -26.01
C ASN A 294 -2.83 6.45 -24.84
N ILE A 295 -2.54 7.39 -23.94
CA ILE A 295 -1.80 7.07 -22.72
C ILE A 295 -2.77 6.39 -21.76
N LEU A 296 -2.87 5.06 -21.87
CA LEU A 296 -3.34 4.24 -20.77
C LEU A 296 -2.16 4.06 -19.82
N ARG A 297 -2.35 4.33 -18.52
CA ARG A 297 -1.24 4.22 -17.53
C ARG A 297 -0.59 2.84 -17.53
N SER A 298 -1.35 1.80 -17.91
CA SER A 298 -0.92 0.41 -18.05
C SER A 298 -0.20 0.09 -19.36
N PHE A 299 -0.34 0.94 -20.38
CA PHE A 299 0.23 0.80 -21.73
C PHE A 299 0.74 2.15 -22.21
N GLU A 300 1.87 2.61 -21.67
CA GLU A 300 2.50 3.86 -22.10
C GLU A 300 2.84 3.77 -23.60
N SER A 301 2.28 4.68 -24.40
CA SER A 301 2.38 4.64 -25.88
C SER A 301 1.93 3.30 -26.50
N GLY A 302 0.95 2.64 -25.88
CA GLY A 302 0.38 1.39 -26.37
C GLY A 302 1.26 0.15 -26.15
N VAL A 303 2.33 0.24 -25.36
CA VAL A 303 3.26 -0.87 -25.15
C VAL A 303 3.51 -1.10 -23.65
N TYR A 304 3.31 -2.34 -23.22
CA TYR A 304 3.83 -2.88 -21.97
C TYR A 304 5.13 -3.64 -22.25
N ARG A 305 6.15 -3.44 -21.41
CA ARG A 305 7.40 -4.20 -21.44
C ARG A 305 7.67 -4.77 -20.06
N GLU A 306 7.85 -6.08 -20.00
CA GLU A 306 8.46 -6.71 -18.86
C GLU A 306 9.89 -6.18 -18.69
N SER A 307 10.24 -5.80 -17.46
CA SER A 307 11.55 -5.22 -17.17
C SER A 307 12.57 -6.31 -16.83
N ASN A 308 13.69 -6.34 -17.55
CA ASN A 308 14.82 -7.27 -17.32
C ASN A 308 15.62 -6.94 -16.05
N THR A 309 15.47 -5.75 -15.47
CA THR A 309 15.87 -5.50 -14.08
C THR A 309 14.74 -5.99 -13.20
N SER A 310 14.97 -6.98 -12.34
CA SER A 310 14.07 -7.42 -11.25
C SER A 310 12.96 -6.39 -10.94
N GLY A 311 11.78 -6.60 -11.54
CA GLY A 311 10.55 -5.84 -11.30
C GLY A 311 10.62 -4.31 -11.47
N LEU A 312 10.78 -3.77 -12.68
CA LEU A 312 10.43 -2.36 -12.94
C LEU A 312 9.38 -2.27 -14.05
N ILE A 313 8.13 -2.63 -13.74
CA ILE A 313 7.00 -2.09 -14.50
C ILE A 313 7.01 -0.57 -14.26
N LYS A 314 7.29 0.21 -15.31
CA LYS A 314 7.04 1.66 -15.36
C LYS A 314 5.53 1.94 -15.46
N ASN A 315 4.76 1.39 -14.54
CA ASN A 315 3.44 1.91 -14.22
C ASN A 315 3.65 2.77 -13.00
N MET A 316 3.19 4.01 -13.12
CA MET A 316 3.38 5.16 -12.24
C MET A 316 2.75 5.00 -10.86
N TYR A 317 3.03 3.89 -10.17
CA TYR A 317 3.19 3.87 -8.73
C TYR A 317 4.66 4.17 -8.52
N ASP A 318 4.99 5.23 -7.79
CA ASP A 318 6.36 5.42 -7.36
C ASP A 318 6.69 4.30 -6.37
N ILE A 319 7.13 3.14 -6.86
CA ILE A 319 7.41 1.99 -6.00
C ILE A 319 8.74 2.29 -5.31
N PRO A 320 8.75 2.47 -3.98
CA PRO A 320 9.94 2.91 -3.30
C PRO A 320 10.99 1.80 -3.19
N ILE A 321 12.26 2.20 -3.13
CA ILE A 321 13.31 1.29 -2.61
C ILE A 321 13.09 1.18 -1.09
N VAL A 322 12.93 -0.04 -0.60
CA VAL A 322 12.65 -0.31 0.82
C VAL A 322 13.93 -0.71 1.55
N TYR A 323 14.23 0.02 2.61
CA TYR A 323 15.29 -0.27 3.57
C TYR A 323 14.65 -0.74 4.88
N LYS A 324 15.19 -1.80 5.47
CA LYS A 324 14.63 -2.41 6.69
C LYS A 324 14.55 -1.43 7.84
N SER A 325 15.53 -0.53 7.93
CA SER A 325 15.61 0.47 8.98
C SER A 325 16.32 1.74 8.51
N ILE A 326 16.40 2.74 9.39
CA ILE A 326 17.16 3.97 9.14
C ILE A 326 18.69 3.74 9.11
N TYR A 327 19.16 2.58 9.59
CA TYR A 327 20.58 2.20 9.56
C TYR A 327 20.97 1.54 8.24
N ASP A 328 20.00 1.03 7.48
CA ASP A 328 20.23 0.39 6.18
C ASP A 328 20.20 1.39 5.01
N LEU A 329 20.01 2.69 5.30
CA LEU A 329 20.04 3.72 4.27
C LEU A 329 21.40 3.75 3.56
N PRO A 330 21.43 4.00 2.22
CA PRO A 330 22.65 4.01 1.44
C PRO A 330 23.40 5.33 1.68
N GLU A 331 24.01 5.49 2.86
CA GLU A 331 24.62 6.76 3.27
C GLU A 331 25.61 7.31 2.24
N GLU A 332 26.36 6.43 1.55
CA GLU A 332 27.32 6.85 0.52
C GLU A 332 26.65 7.45 -0.72
N GLU A 333 25.45 6.98 -1.08
CA GLU A 333 24.66 7.61 -2.15
C GLU A 333 24.08 8.94 -1.69
N ILE A 334 23.55 9.01 -0.47
CA ILE A 334 23.01 10.25 0.10
C ILE A 334 24.10 11.33 0.19
N VAL A 335 25.33 10.94 0.56
CA VAL A 335 26.49 11.85 0.56
C VAL A 335 26.75 12.40 -0.84
N LYS A 336 26.73 11.56 -1.88
CA LYS A 336 26.89 12.03 -3.27
C LYS A 336 25.75 12.95 -3.70
N GLU A 337 24.51 12.64 -3.31
CA GLU A 337 23.35 13.51 -3.57
C GLU A 337 23.50 14.88 -2.89
N ILE A 338 24.12 14.93 -1.70
CA ILE A 338 24.43 16.16 -0.97
C ILE A 338 25.56 16.95 -1.63
N GLU A 339 26.64 16.27 -2.03
CA GLU A 339 27.81 16.90 -2.65
C GLU A 339 27.49 17.49 -4.04
N ASN A 340 26.57 16.86 -4.78
CA ASN A 340 26.13 17.33 -6.10
C ASN A 340 24.87 18.21 -6.06
N GLY A 341 24.16 18.23 -4.92
CA GLY A 341 22.91 18.94 -4.74
C GLY A 341 23.05 20.30 -4.07
N LYS A 342 21.91 20.96 -3.87
CA LYS A 342 21.74 22.24 -3.19
C LYS A 342 20.82 22.16 -1.98
N LYS A 343 20.12 21.04 -1.78
CA LYS A 343 19.10 20.90 -0.74
C LYS A 343 19.31 19.65 0.11
N LEU A 344 19.19 19.80 1.42
CA LEU A 344 19.05 18.71 2.39
C LEU A 344 18.01 19.09 3.45
N TYR A 345 16.84 18.47 3.42
CA TYR A 345 15.77 18.71 4.37
C TYR A 345 15.52 17.49 5.25
N TYR A 346 15.17 17.73 6.51
CA TYR A 346 14.79 16.66 7.44
C TYR A 346 13.53 17.02 8.22
N TYR A 347 12.58 16.09 8.25
CA TYR A 347 11.39 16.14 9.08
C TYR A 347 11.35 14.94 10.02
N GLY A 348 11.24 15.16 11.33
CA GLY A 348 11.11 14.04 12.28
C GLY A 348 11.18 14.42 13.76
N LEU A 349 11.42 13.42 14.62
CA LEU A 349 11.29 13.59 16.08
C LEU A 349 12.46 14.33 16.73
N ARG A 350 13.72 13.97 16.45
CA ARG A 350 14.89 14.39 17.28
C ARG A 350 16.01 15.11 16.51
N GLY A 351 16.33 14.71 15.28
CA GLY A 351 17.32 15.36 14.41
C GLY A 351 18.81 15.33 14.84
N LYS A 352 19.18 14.77 16.01
CA LYS A 352 20.59 14.71 16.48
C LYS A 352 21.60 14.12 15.49
N ARG A 353 21.16 13.25 14.57
CA ARG A 353 21.99 12.66 13.50
C ARG A 353 22.65 13.71 12.59
N PHE A 354 22.09 14.92 12.53
CA PHE A 354 22.56 16.03 11.68
C PHE A 354 23.58 16.96 12.37
N LEU A 355 24.09 16.61 13.55
CA LEU A 355 25.26 17.25 14.13
C LEU A 355 26.55 16.63 13.56
N ARG A 356 27.61 17.43 13.44
CA ARG A 356 28.90 16.99 12.90
C ARG A 356 29.46 15.78 13.67
N GLY A 357 29.97 14.79 12.95
CA GLY A 357 30.51 13.55 13.50
C GLY A 357 29.45 12.49 13.88
N ASN A 358 28.15 12.80 13.82
CA ASN A 358 27.10 11.84 14.15
C ASN A 358 26.63 11.00 12.96
N SER A 359 26.94 11.40 11.71
CA SER A 359 26.69 10.59 10.50
C SER A 359 27.48 11.11 9.30
N LYS A 360 27.72 10.24 8.31
CA LYS A 360 28.33 10.64 7.03
C LYS A 360 27.50 11.72 6.32
N ILE A 361 26.16 11.62 6.43
CA ILE A 361 25.20 12.59 5.89
C ILE A 361 25.44 13.98 6.48
N ALA A 362 25.58 14.06 7.82
CA ALA A 362 25.89 15.32 8.49
C ALA A 362 27.25 15.85 8.03
N ASP A 363 28.28 15.02 8.07
CA ASP A 363 29.63 15.46 7.71
C ASP A 363 29.72 16.00 6.27
N ALA A 364 29.02 15.38 5.33
CA ALA A 364 28.91 15.89 3.94
C ALA A 364 28.26 17.29 3.90
N ALA A 365 27.17 17.52 4.62
CA ALA A 365 26.57 18.84 4.71
C ALA A 365 27.54 19.86 5.34
N TYR A 366 28.23 19.51 6.43
CA TYR A 366 29.23 20.39 7.06
C TYR A 366 30.44 20.68 6.17
N ASN A 367 30.79 19.80 5.24
CA ASN A 367 31.83 20.04 4.24
C ASN A 367 31.34 21.05 3.18
N MET A 368 30.07 20.94 2.76
CA MET A 368 29.42 21.86 1.81
C MET A 368 29.16 23.25 2.40
N LYS A 369 28.85 23.34 3.70
CA LYS A 369 28.53 24.58 4.44
C LYS A 369 27.45 25.40 3.71
N ASN A 370 27.81 26.61 3.28
CA ASN A 370 26.99 27.59 2.59
C ASN A 370 26.67 27.23 1.12
N GLN A 371 27.15 26.08 0.63
CA GLN A 371 26.82 25.59 -0.72
C GLN A 371 25.56 24.72 -0.76
N ILE A 372 25.05 24.31 0.42
CA ILE A 372 23.84 23.53 0.57
C ILE A 372 22.88 24.20 1.55
N GLU A 373 21.60 24.20 1.21
CA GLU A 373 20.51 24.59 2.09
C GLU A 373 20.14 23.41 2.99
N LEU A 374 20.36 23.56 4.30
CA LEU A 374 20.03 22.55 5.30
C LEU A 374 18.92 23.05 6.21
N LYS A 375 17.72 22.49 6.05
CA LYS A 375 16.55 22.80 6.88
C LYS A 375 16.14 21.59 7.70
N ILE A 376 16.13 21.76 9.02
CA ILE A 376 15.75 20.70 9.97
C ILE A 376 14.47 21.09 10.71
N LEU A 377 13.42 20.32 10.48
CA LEU A 377 12.13 20.47 11.13
C LEU A 377 11.94 19.32 12.12
N VAL A 378 12.08 19.63 13.41
CA VAL A 378 11.97 18.63 14.50
C VAL A 378 10.79 18.91 15.41
N SER A 379 10.30 17.90 16.12
CA SER A 379 9.20 18.11 17.05
C SER A 379 9.58 19.05 18.18
N ASN A 380 8.66 19.96 18.53
CA ASN A 380 8.77 20.72 19.76
C ASN A 380 8.83 19.75 20.95
N PRO A 381 9.85 19.83 21.81
CA PRO A 381 10.06 18.82 22.85
C PRO A 381 8.95 18.78 23.90
N TYR A 382 8.10 19.81 24.00
CA TYR A 382 6.95 19.84 24.91
C TYR A 382 5.63 19.42 24.26
N ASN A 383 5.67 18.95 23.00
CA ASN A 383 4.48 18.57 22.25
C ASN A 383 3.80 17.32 22.83
N ALA A 384 2.49 17.37 23.05
CA ALA A 384 1.70 16.23 23.52
C ALA A 384 1.72 15.04 22.53
N ASN A 385 2.02 15.27 21.25
CA ASN A 385 2.16 14.18 20.27
C ASN A 385 3.41 13.31 20.52
N ILE A 386 4.42 13.80 21.25
CA ILE A 386 5.56 12.97 21.70
C ILE A 386 5.07 11.96 22.73
N GLU A 387 4.27 12.40 23.71
CA GLU A 387 3.65 11.52 24.70
C GLU A 387 2.82 10.42 24.05
N LYS A 388 1.94 10.80 23.12
CA LYS A 388 1.09 9.85 22.39
C LYS A 388 1.93 8.81 21.65
N ARG A 389 3.01 9.25 21.01
CA ARG A 389 3.93 8.36 20.29
C ARG A 389 4.66 7.41 21.21
N LEU A 390 5.14 7.87 22.36
CA LEU A 390 5.84 7.02 23.34
C LEU A 390 4.89 5.96 23.92
N LYS A 391 3.64 6.32 24.25
CA LYS A 391 2.63 5.37 24.72
C LYS A 391 2.27 4.27 23.71
N GLN A 392 2.52 4.49 22.42
CA GLN A 392 2.29 3.49 21.37
C GLN A 392 3.46 2.50 21.22
N VAL A 393 4.59 2.75 21.88
CA VAL A 393 5.70 1.80 21.91
C VAL A 393 5.55 0.92 23.14
N GLU A 394 5.42 -0.39 22.92
CA GLU A 394 5.21 -1.38 23.98
C GLU A 394 6.27 -1.24 25.10
N ASP A 395 7.54 -1.08 24.70
CA ASP A 395 8.70 -0.91 25.59
C ASP A 395 8.68 0.36 26.46
N PHE A 396 7.78 1.31 26.20
CA PHE A 396 7.72 2.61 26.92
C PHE A 396 6.36 2.83 27.60
N SER A 397 5.55 1.78 27.73
CA SER A 397 4.18 1.88 28.24
C SER A 397 4.13 2.19 29.75
N GLU A 398 5.17 1.82 30.49
CA GLU A 398 5.35 2.17 31.89
C GLU A 398 5.76 3.64 32.08
N ARG A 399 5.21 4.28 33.13
CA ARG A 399 5.32 5.74 33.31
C ARG A 399 6.77 6.23 33.44
N ASP A 400 7.58 5.55 34.24
CA ASP A 400 8.98 5.97 34.48
C ASP A 400 9.83 5.78 33.21
N GLU A 401 9.57 4.73 32.44
CA GLU A 401 10.23 4.47 31.16
C GLU A 401 9.85 5.50 30.10
N LEU A 402 8.58 5.91 30.06
CA LEU A 402 8.09 6.99 29.21
C LEU A 402 8.77 8.33 29.53
N GLU A 403 8.78 8.74 30.80
CA GLU A 403 9.37 10.01 31.23
C GLU A 403 10.88 10.04 30.96
N ASN A 404 11.60 8.94 31.21
CA ASN A 404 13.03 8.81 30.91
C ASN A 404 13.32 8.89 29.40
N HIS A 405 12.53 8.22 28.56
CA HIS A 405 12.67 8.29 27.10
C HIS A 405 12.35 9.68 26.55
N TRP A 406 11.33 10.34 27.11
CA TRP A 406 11.01 11.70 26.73
C TRP A 406 12.10 12.68 27.17
N LYS A 407 12.67 12.53 28.37
CA LYS A 407 13.83 13.33 28.79
C LYS A 407 15.00 13.16 27.83
N THR A 408 15.29 11.94 27.39
CA THR A 408 16.30 11.66 26.36
C THR A 408 15.95 12.34 25.01
N ILE A 409 14.68 12.36 24.60
CA ILE A 409 14.22 13.11 23.42
C ILE A 409 14.50 14.61 23.58
N TYR A 410 14.12 15.18 24.72
CA TYR A 410 14.33 16.58 25.04
C TYR A 410 15.82 16.94 24.97
N GLU A 411 16.69 16.16 25.61
CA GLU A 411 18.13 16.38 25.61
C GLU A 411 18.71 16.33 24.20
N ASN A 412 18.28 15.38 23.36
CA ASN A 412 18.72 15.29 21.96
C ASN A 412 18.30 16.51 21.13
N ILE A 413 17.07 17.00 21.29
CA ILE A 413 16.56 18.18 20.56
C ILE A 413 17.23 19.45 21.08
N LYS A 414 17.45 19.56 22.40
CA LYS A 414 18.17 20.66 23.04
C LYS A 414 19.61 20.73 22.54
N GLN A 415 20.31 19.59 22.53
CA GLN A 415 21.67 19.49 22.00
C GLN A 415 21.72 19.90 20.52
N LEU A 416 20.79 19.39 19.69
CA LEU A 416 20.68 19.80 18.29
C LEU A 416 20.57 21.31 18.19
N ARG A 417 19.65 21.95 18.92
CA ARG A 417 19.46 23.41 18.89
C ARG A 417 20.72 24.18 19.30
N ASP A 418 21.38 23.74 20.36
CA ASP A 418 22.50 24.48 20.98
C ASP A 418 23.79 24.35 20.16
N ASP A 419 24.01 23.18 19.54
CA ASP A 419 25.25 22.87 18.82
C ASP A 419 25.14 23.11 17.29
N PHE A 420 23.96 23.47 16.77
CA PHE A 420 23.77 23.68 15.34
C PHE A 420 24.45 24.96 14.84
N PRO A 421 25.22 24.91 13.74
CA PRO A 421 25.96 26.05 13.25
C PRO A 421 25.05 27.10 12.61
N LYS A 422 25.48 28.36 12.68
CA LYS A 422 24.77 29.51 12.10
C LYS A 422 25.27 29.81 10.68
N TYR A 423 25.11 28.87 9.76
CA TYR A 423 25.31 29.12 8.32
C TYR A 423 24.06 29.78 7.73
N HIS A 424 24.22 30.67 6.75
CA HIS A 424 23.11 31.52 6.29
C HIS A 424 22.01 30.77 5.53
N LEU A 425 22.31 29.60 4.94
CA LEU A 425 21.33 28.71 4.30
C LEU A 425 20.85 27.59 5.24
N TRP A 426 21.22 27.63 6.51
CA TRP A 426 20.92 26.57 7.46
C TRP A 426 19.90 27.04 8.49
N GLY A 427 18.99 26.15 8.88
CA GLY A 427 18.01 26.45 9.91
C GLY A 427 17.50 25.22 10.65
N ILE A 428 17.06 25.45 11.88
CA ILE A 428 16.24 24.52 12.65
C ILE A 428 14.95 25.22 13.05
N ARG A 429 13.82 24.51 12.93
CA ARG A 429 12.53 24.93 13.49
C ARG A 429 11.83 23.77 14.21
N PHE A 430 10.88 24.12 15.07
CA PHE A 430 10.16 23.21 15.95
C PHE A 430 8.67 23.18 15.63
N HIS A 431 8.16 22.03 15.19
CA HIS A 431 6.75 21.84 14.80
C HIS A 431 5.92 21.18 15.91
N ASN A 432 4.59 21.33 15.85
CA ASN A 432 3.65 20.67 16.76
C ASN A 432 2.83 19.55 16.10
N GLU A 433 3.10 19.22 14.83
CA GLU A 433 2.36 18.20 14.09
C GLU A 433 2.35 16.80 14.73
N PRO A 434 1.34 15.97 14.40
CA PRO A 434 1.33 14.56 14.74
C PRO A 434 2.52 13.79 14.15
N LEU A 435 3.08 12.88 14.94
CA LEU A 435 4.24 12.06 14.57
C LEU A 435 3.80 10.79 13.82
N TYR A 436 3.27 10.94 12.61
CA TYR A 436 2.92 9.80 11.75
C TYR A 436 4.07 9.31 10.88
N PHE A 437 4.93 10.23 10.42
CA PHE A 437 6.03 9.91 9.51
C PHE A 437 7.25 10.80 9.74
N ARG A 438 8.35 10.43 9.09
CA ARG A 438 9.63 11.15 9.04
C ARG A 438 10.20 11.08 7.62
N PHE A 439 11.03 12.05 7.23
CA PHE A 439 11.79 11.91 5.99
C PHE A 439 13.10 12.70 5.98
N ILE A 440 14.03 12.27 5.11
CA ILE A 440 15.21 12.99 4.66
C ILE A 440 15.01 13.26 3.17
N MET A 441 15.21 14.50 2.71
CA MET A 441 14.98 14.88 1.31
C MET A 441 16.18 15.61 0.74
N THR A 442 16.67 15.15 -0.40
CA THR A 442 17.70 15.81 -1.23
C THR A 442 17.02 16.44 -2.45
N ASP A 443 17.79 16.97 -3.41
CA ASP A 443 17.23 17.38 -4.71
C ASP A 443 16.84 16.20 -5.59
N GLU A 444 17.39 15.01 -5.33
CA GLU A 444 17.24 13.83 -6.17
C GLU A 444 16.22 12.84 -5.62
N LYS A 445 16.13 12.69 -4.29
CA LYS A 445 15.31 11.66 -3.65
C LYS A 445 14.71 12.11 -2.32
N VAL A 446 13.68 11.40 -1.87
CA VAL A 446 13.15 11.47 -0.51
C VAL A 446 13.16 10.08 0.13
N TYR A 447 13.74 9.99 1.32
CA TYR A 447 13.79 8.81 2.18
C TYR A 447 12.76 8.99 3.29
N PHE A 448 11.61 8.35 3.14
CA PHE A 448 10.41 8.52 3.94
C PHE A 448 10.16 7.29 4.84
N GLY A 449 9.64 7.45 6.06
CA GLY A 449 9.33 6.32 6.93
C GLY A 449 8.18 6.62 7.87
N PHE A 450 7.38 5.61 8.21
CA PHE A 450 6.30 5.73 9.19
C PHE A 450 6.80 5.47 10.61
N TYR A 451 6.15 6.11 11.57
CA TYR A 451 6.23 5.70 12.96
C TYR A 451 5.22 4.58 13.22
N THR A 452 5.72 3.43 13.66
CA THR A 452 4.95 2.21 13.98
C THR A 452 4.96 1.94 15.48
N GLU A 453 4.30 0.90 15.96
CA GLU A 453 4.32 0.50 17.38
C GLU A 453 5.73 0.10 17.87
N GLN A 454 6.64 -0.24 16.96
CA GLN A 454 8.05 -0.51 17.29
C GLN A 454 8.89 0.77 17.46
N LEU A 455 10.11 0.61 17.99
CA LEU A 455 11.11 1.67 18.05
C LEU A 455 11.33 2.33 16.68
N SER A 456 11.38 3.66 16.66
CA SER A 456 11.54 4.43 15.41
C SER A 456 12.81 4.09 14.63
N SER A 457 13.84 3.58 15.30
CA SER A 457 15.08 3.13 14.68
C SER A 457 14.93 1.83 13.89
N LEU A 458 13.90 1.03 14.19
CA LEU A 458 13.63 -0.28 13.58
C LEU A 458 12.59 -0.22 12.45
N SER A 459 11.86 0.90 12.30
CA SER A 459 10.84 1.01 11.26
C SER A 459 11.44 1.27 9.88
N ALA A 460 10.82 0.65 8.86
CA ALA A 460 11.26 0.70 7.48
C ALA A 460 11.34 2.13 6.93
N MET A 461 12.28 2.33 5.99
CA MET A 461 12.44 3.54 5.21
C MET A 461 12.19 3.24 3.73
N TYR A 462 11.50 4.12 3.05
CA TYR A 462 11.04 4.03 1.67
C TYR A 462 11.67 5.18 0.88
N CYS A 463 12.37 4.89 -0.20
CA CYS A 463 13.06 5.89 -1.00
C CYS A 463 12.37 6.10 -2.34
N TYR A 464 12.03 7.36 -2.64
CA TYR A 464 11.35 7.79 -3.85
C TYR A 464 12.19 8.84 -4.58
N SER A 465 12.14 8.84 -5.92
CA SER A 465 12.85 9.85 -6.72
C SER A 465 12.14 11.21 -6.71
N ASN A 466 12.83 12.28 -7.09
CA ASN A 466 12.28 13.63 -7.24
C ASN A 466 11.20 13.77 -8.32
N LYS A 467 11.01 12.74 -9.16
CA LYS A 467 9.92 12.66 -10.14
C LYS A 467 8.61 12.12 -9.52
N SER A 468 8.67 11.62 -8.30
CA SER A 468 7.52 11.00 -7.63
C SER A 468 6.49 12.01 -7.16
N ALA A 469 5.22 11.61 -7.18
CA ALA A 469 4.13 12.39 -6.60
C ALA A 469 4.36 12.60 -5.10
N LEU A 470 4.86 11.57 -4.39
CA LEU A 470 5.15 11.65 -2.96
C LEU A 470 6.24 12.68 -2.66
N TYR A 471 7.31 12.75 -3.45
CA TYR A 471 8.34 13.77 -3.30
C TYR A 471 7.73 15.17 -3.42
N GLY A 472 6.90 15.40 -4.44
CA GLY A 472 6.19 16.67 -4.62
C GLY A 472 5.30 17.03 -3.42
N SER A 473 4.49 16.08 -2.93
CA SER A 473 3.63 16.29 -1.76
C SER A 473 4.41 16.56 -0.48
N LEU A 474 5.47 15.80 -0.21
CA LEU A 474 6.31 15.98 0.97
C LEU A 474 7.10 17.29 0.91
N SER A 475 7.51 17.74 -0.28
CA SER A 475 8.18 19.03 -0.45
C SER A 475 7.22 20.19 -0.16
N ALA A 476 5.99 20.12 -0.67
CA ALA A 476 4.97 21.13 -0.39
C ALA A 476 4.58 21.14 1.10
N PHE A 477 4.42 19.96 1.71
CA PHE A 477 4.22 19.82 3.15
C PHE A 477 5.36 20.44 3.95
N PHE A 478 6.62 20.16 3.59
CA PHE A 478 7.78 20.67 4.31
C PHE A 478 7.83 22.19 4.32
N GLU A 479 7.66 22.83 3.16
CA GLU A 479 7.71 24.30 3.07
C GLU A 479 6.57 24.96 3.85
N LEU A 480 5.36 24.39 3.81
CA LEU A 480 4.23 24.86 4.62
C LEU A 480 4.53 24.76 6.12
N GLU A 481 5.00 23.60 6.58
CA GLU A 481 5.32 23.38 7.98
C GLU A 481 6.53 24.18 8.45
N TRP A 482 7.50 24.41 7.55
CA TRP A 482 8.63 25.26 7.81
C TRP A 482 8.19 26.67 8.19
N GLU A 483 7.29 27.27 7.40
CA GLU A 483 6.74 28.61 7.67
C GLU A 483 5.93 28.68 8.97
N ASN A 484 5.18 27.62 9.29
CA ASN A 484 4.35 27.57 10.50
C ASN A 484 5.15 27.29 11.80
N ALA A 485 6.28 26.59 11.69
CA ALA A 485 7.06 26.15 12.83
C ALA A 485 7.82 27.27 13.54
N LYS A 486 8.10 27.08 14.84
CA LYS A 486 8.75 28.09 15.69
C LYS A 486 10.28 27.94 15.67
N PRO A 487 11.05 29.03 15.68
CA PRO A 487 12.52 28.97 15.70
C PRO A 487 13.10 28.66 17.10
N SER A 488 12.27 28.66 18.15
CA SER A 488 12.69 28.46 19.53
C SER A 488 11.69 27.62 20.31
N PHE A 489 12.14 27.03 21.42
CA PHE A 489 11.24 26.38 22.37
C PHE A 489 10.27 27.39 23.00
N PRO A 490 9.08 26.93 23.44
CA PRO A 490 8.24 27.69 24.36
C PRO A 490 9.03 28.08 25.62
N ARG A 491 8.81 29.30 26.12
CA ARG A 491 9.44 29.79 27.36
C ARG A 491 8.92 29.07 28.60
N THR A 492 7.65 28.67 28.57
CA THR A 492 6.98 27.97 29.67
C THR A 492 7.02 26.47 29.40
N VAL A 493 7.53 25.70 30.36
CA VAL A 493 7.47 24.24 30.34
C VAL A 493 6.09 23.82 30.85
N PRO A 494 5.30 23.05 30.08
CA PRO A 494 4.03 22.54 30.58
C PRO A 494 4.24 21.61 31.77
N ASP A 495 3.30 21.60 32.73
CA ASP A 495 3.38 20.75 33.94
C ASP A 495 3.62 19.27 33.61
N ARG A 496 2.99 18.76 32.53
CA ARG A 496 3.17 17.38 32.03
C ARG A 496 4.60 17.04 31.61
N CYS A 497 5.43 18.05 31.34
CA CYS A 497 6.83 17.90 30.90
C CYS A 497 7.82 18.33 31.99
N SER A 498 7.37 18.56 33.22
CA SER A 498 8.21 19.08 34.30
C SER A 498 9.42 18.18 34.63
N PHE A 499 9.35 16.87 34.34
CA PHE A 499 10.44 15.91 34.49
C PHE A 499 11.68 16.21 33.62
N VAL A 500 11.56 17.07 32.60
CA VAL A 500 12.71 17.51 31.78
C VAL A 500 13.57 18.57 32.47
N LEU A 501 13.11 19.13 33.60
CA LEU A 501 13.87 20.11 34.37
C LEU A 501 14.86 19.39 35.31
N ASP A 502 16.11 19.85 35.33
CA ASP A 502 17.16 19.29 36.20
C ASP A 502 16.92 19.55 37.69
N ARG A 503 16.01 20.48 38.01
CA ARG A 503 15.56 20.78 39.37
C ARG A 503 14.08 21.13 39.35
N PHE A 504 13.30 20.42 40.13
CA PHE A 504 11.98 20.89 40.54
C PHE A 504 12.16 21.80 41.74
N GLU A 505 11.85 23.09 41.62
CA GLU A 505 11.54 23.88 42.81
C GLU A 505 10.18 23.42 43.33
N MET A 506 10.19 22.50 44.29
CA MET A 506 8.99 22.27 45.08
C MET A 506 8.72 23.50 45.92
N LYS A 507 7.61 24.17 45.65
CA LYS A 507 7.02 25.14 46.59
C LYS A 507 6.45 24.33 47.77
N PRO A 508 7.05 24.35 48.96
CA PRO A 508 6.63 23.52 50.07
C PRO A 508 5.24 23.93 50.50
N SER A 509 4.33 22.98 50.79
CA SER A 509 3.02 23.29 51.36
C SER A 509 3.06 23.12 52.89
N LEU A 510 2.47 24.05 53.64
CA LEU A 510 2.30 23.89 55.09
C LEU A 510 1.01 23.13 55.40
N VAL A 511 1.15 21.97 56.04
CA VAL A 511 0.02 21.19 56.57
C VAL A 511 0.09 21.25 58.09
N ILE A 512 -1.00 21.63 58.75
CA ILE A 512 -1.10 21.64 60.22
C ILE A 512 -2.28 20.74 60.60
N ASN A 513 -1.98 19.64 61.31
CA ASN A 513 -3.00 18.81 61.92
C ASN A 513 -3.51 19.47 63.21
N LEU A 514 -4.81 19.79 63.24
CA LEU A 514 -5.46 20.44 64.40
C LEU A 514 -6.12 19.43 65.35
N THR A 515 -6.08 18.15 65.02
CA THR A 515 -6.62 17.03 65.80
C THR A 515 -5.68 15.82 65.71
N SER A 516 -5.67 14.99 66.75
CA SER A 516 -4.93 13.73 66.83
C SER A 516 -5.57 12.58 66.05
N ASP A 517 -6.82 12.76 65.58
CA ASP A 517 -7.57 11.73 64.87
C ASP A 517 -7.66 12.06 63.37
N CYS A 518 -6.84 11.38 62.57
CA CYS A 518 -6.88 11.46 61.11
C CYS A 518 -7.82 10.37 60.56
N ASN A 519 -9.05 10.73 60.17
CA ASN A 519 -10.00 9.81 59.52
C ASN A 519 -9.85 9.77 57.98
N MET A 520 -8.73 10.25 57.45
CA MET A 520 -8.49 10.27 56.02
C MET A 520 -7.82 8.95 55.60
N ASN A 521 -8.60 7.98 55.11
CA ASN A 521 -8.11 6.81 54.37
C ASN A 521 -7.53 7.24 53.01
N CYS A 522 -6.47 8.04 53.02
CA CYS A 522 -5.88 8.60 51.82
C CYS A 522 -4.86 7.63 51.23
N LYS A 523 -5.14 7.11 50.04
CA LYS A 523 -4.28 6.21 49.26
C LYS A 523 -2.88 6.76 48.96
N TYR A 524 -2.64 8.06 49.19
CA TYR A 524 -1.38 8.75 48.91
C TYR A 524 -0.49 8.97 50.16
N CYS A 525 -0.91 8.52 51.34
CA CYS A 525 -0.01 8.52 52.51
C CYS A 525 0.94 7.32 52.40
N PRO A 526 2.27 7.53 52.31
CA PRO A 526 3.22 6.41 52.32
C PRO A 526 3.23 5.71 53.68
N ASP A 527 3.59 4.43 53.71
CA ASP A 527 3.81 3.69 54.97
C ASP A 527 4.93 4.37 55.77
N GLY A 528 4.59 4.91 56.94
CA GLY A 528 5.47 5.75 57.76
C GLY A 528 5.28 7.28 57.62
N GLY A 529 4.38 7.74 56.74
CA GLY A 529 3.94 9.14 56.69
C GLY A 529 3.21 9.56 57.98
N GLU A 530 3.23 10.84 58.32
CA GLU A 530 2.90 11.50 59.61
C GLU A 530 1.47 11.27 60.21
N ASN A 531 0.89 10.08 60.12
CA ASN A 531 -0.48 9.78 60.56
C ASN A 531 -0.57 8.54 61.45
N LEU A 532 0.30 8.37 62.45
CA LEU A 532 0.13 7.30 63.46
C LEU A 532 0.48 7.67 64.91
N ALA A 533 0.64 8.94 65.26
CA ALA A 533 0.84 9.32 66.65
C ALA A 533 -0.41 9.99 67.22
N ARG A 534 -1.14 9.28 68.10
CA ARG A 534 -2.14 9.89 68.99
C ARG A 534 -1.42 10.79 69.98
N TYR A 535 -1.36 12.09 69.69
CA TYR A 535 -0.80 13.06 70.63
C TYR A 535 -1.82 13.41 71.72
N LYS A 536 -1.37 13.40 72.99
CA LYS A 536 -2.22 13.73 74.15
C LYS A 536 -2.50 15.24 74.28
N GLU A 537 -1.66 16.09 73.68
CA GLU A 537 -1.77 17.55 73.75
C GLU A 537 -1.84 18.16 72.36
N LEU A 538 -2.84 19.01 72.14
CA LEU A 538 -3.02 19.75 70.89
C LEU A 538 -2.16 21.01 70.87
N CYS A 539 -1.66 21.36 69.69
CA CYS A 539 -0.90 22.56 69.44
C CYS A 539 -1.74 23.81 69.78
N GLY A 540 -1.30 24.63 70.74
CA GLY A 540 -2.01 25.85 71.14
C GLY A 540 -2.06 26.89 70.02
N ILE A 541 -3.10 27.74 70.03
CA ILE A 541 -3.37 28.70 68.95
C ILE A 541 -2.22 29.70 68.69
N LYS A 542 -1.43 30.02 69.72
CA LYS A 542 -0.24 30.88 69.58
C LYS A 542 0.83 30.24 68.69
N GLN A 543 1.04 28.95 68.86
CA GLN A 543 2.01 28.16 68.10
C GLN A 543 1.56 28.01 66.64
N VAL A 544 0.26 27.79 66.40
CA VAL A 544 -0.32 27.75 65.04
C VAL A 544 -0.12 29.09 64.33
N LYS A 545 -0.41 30.21 65.00
CA LYS A 545 -0.17 31.55 64.44
C LYS A 545 1.31 31.80 64.12
N TYR A 546 2.21 31.33 64.97
CA TYR A 546 3.65 31.41 64.73
C TYR A 546 4.04 30.64 63.46
N LEU A 547 3.60 29.39 63.32
CA LEU A 547 3.91 28.56 62.15
C LEU A 547 3.40 29.19 60.83
N LEU A 548 2.17 29.70 60.84
CA LEU A 548 1.60 30.41 59.70
C LEU A 548 2.41 31.66 59.33
N THR A 549 2.86 32.42 60.32
CA THR A 549 3.67 33.64 60.12
C THR A 549 5.06 33.29 59.60
N ALA A 550 5.72 32.30 60.18
CA ALA A 550 7.05 31.85 59.77
C ALA A 550 7.03 31.34 58.32
N TYR A 551 6.02 30.55 57.94
CA TYR A 551 5.86 30.05 56.59
C TYR A 551 5.54 31.17 55.58
N ALA A 552 4.71 32.14 55.96
CA ALA A 552 4.44 33.31 55.12
C ALA A 552 5.70 34.18 54.89
N ASN A 553 6.55 34.34 55.90
CA ASN A 553 7.82 35.05 55.77
C ASN A 553 8.79 34.29 54.85
N TYR A 554 8.92 32.97 55.03
CA TYR A 554 9.72 32.11 54.16
C TYR A 554 9.30 32.24 52.68
N TYR A 555 7.99 32.29 52.39
CA TYR A 555 7.48 32.49 51.03
C TYR A 555 7.85 33.86 50.45
N LYS A 556 7.77 34.92 51.26
CA LYS A 556 8.13 36.28 50.84
C LYS A 556 9.62 36.44 50.56
N GLU A 557 10.47 35.87 51.41
CA GLU A 557 11.93 35.88 51.24
C GLU A 557 12.36 35.16 49.95
N ASN A 558 11.63 34.12 49.53
CA ASN A 558 11.88 33.40 48.29
C ASN A 558 11.17 33.98 47.05
N GLY A 559 10.52 35.16 47.17
CA GLY A 559 9.89 35.85 46.03
C GLY A 559 8.66 35.13 45.44
N TRP A 560 8.03 34.23 46.19
CA TRP A 560 6.84 33.51 45.75
C TRP A 560 5.55 34.32 46.01
N ALA A 561 4.63 34.34 45.05
CA ALA A 561 3.37 35.08 45.17
C ALA A 561 2.34 34.35 46.06
N GLU A 562 1.78 35.07 47.04
CA GLU A 562 0.78 34.57 47.99
C GLU A 562 -0.64 34.65 47.39
N LYS A 563 -1.37 33.52 47.26
CA LYS A 563 -2.82 33.51 46.93
C LYS A 563 -3.59 32.80 48.06
N LYS A 564 -4.48 33.53 48.75
CA LYS A 564 -5.32 32.99 49.85
C LYS A 564 -6.60 32.38 49.27
N ALA A 565 -6.78 31.07 49.42
CA ALA A 565 -8.07 30.41 49.22
C ALA A 565 -8.42 29.61 50.48
N CYS A 566 -9.52 30.01 51.14
CA CYS A 566 -10.05 29.30 52.31
C CYS A 566 -11.21 28.41 51.85
N GLN A 567 -11.06 27.08 51.90
CA GLN A 567 -12.17 26.15 51.66
C GLN A 567 -12.57 25.48 52.99
N GLU A 568 -13.75 25.84 53.50
CA GLU A 568 -14.43 25.07 54.54
C GLU A 568 -15.14 23.88 53.90
N ARG A 569 -14.76 22.65 54.26
CA ARG A 569 -15.58 21.46 54.01
C ARG A 569 -16.09 20.90 55.33
N ARG A 570 -17.40 21.01 55.55
CA ARG A 570 -18.12 20.36 56.67
C ARG A 570 -18.36 18.89 56.32
N ILE A 571 -17.64 17.95 56.93
CA ILE A 571 -17.90 16.51 56.80
C ILE A 571 -18.06 15.91 58.20
N ARG A 572 -19.32 15.88 58.67
CA ARG A 572 -19.82 15.32 59.94
C ARG A 572 -19.16 15.87 61.23
N LYS A 573 -19.87 15.69 62.35
CA LYS A 573 -20.04 16.69 63.42
C LYS A 573 -18.80 17.17 64.20
N ASP A 574 -17.61 16.58 64.12
CA ASP A 574 -16.51 16.94 65.03
C ASP A 574 -15.10 16.99 64.39
N CYS A 575 -14.96 17.47 63.14
CA CYS A 575 -13.63 17.68 62.54
C CYS A 575 -13.53 18.99 61.75
N PHE A 576 -12.58 19.85 62.14
CA PHE A 576 -12.11 20.99 61.35
C PHE A 576 -10.76 20.64 60.72
N VAL A 577 -10.71 20.53 59.40
CA VAL A 577 -9.47 20.37 58.62
C VAL A 577 -9.28 21.64 57.79
N HIS A 578 -8.26 22.42 58.10
CA HIS A 578 -7.82 23.53 57.24
C HIS A 578 -6.76 23.01 56.27
N LYS A 579 -7.17 22.78 55.03
CA LYS A 579 -6.26 22.40 53.95
C LYS A 579 -5.94 23.66 53.14
N TRP A 580 -4.68 24.09 53.17
CA TRP A 580 -4.16 25.11 52.26
C TRP A 580 -3.68 24.39 51.00
N SER A 581 -4.37 24.57 49.87
CA SER A 581 -3.95 24.03 48.57
C SER A 581 -3.74 25.18 47.59
N PHE A 582 -2.54 25.24 47.02
CA PHE A 582 -2.11 26.25 46.04
C PHE A 582 -2.26 25.67 44.63
N THR A 583 -3.13 26.23 43.79
CA THR A 583 -3.26 25.87 42.37
C THR A 583 -3.42 27.13 41.52
N GLU A 584 -2.79 27.16 40.33
CA GLU A 584 -2.69 28.33 39.46
C GLU A 584 -4.02 28.79 38.83
N ARG A 585 -4.11 30.11 38.66
CA ARG A 585 -4.62 30.79 37.46
C ARG A 585 -3.63 31.89 37.12
#